data_AF-A0AAN7UZM0-F1
#
_entry.id   AF-A0AAN7UZM0-F1
#
_cell.length_a   1.000
_cell.length_b   1.000
_cell.length_c   1.000
_cell.angle_alpha   90.00
_cell.angle_beta   90.00
_cell.angle_gamma   90.00
#
_symmetry.space_group_name_H-M   'P 1'
#
loop_
_entity.id
_entity.type
_entity.pdbx_description
1 polymer ?
#
loop_
_entity_poly.entity_id
_entity_poly.type
_entity_poly.pdbx_seq_one_letter_code
_entity_poly.pdbx_strand_id
1 'polypeptide(L)'
;MERDLEQLHSALNYLKVLRSNVGQVFETVSNGLGANHGEEGKENKFMIELQELLTTVNNNLRDIESSVSNLTTPTGPFNLGNTSYLSQETTQERQSLYSQLVNSYRWTDKVNVSG
;
A
#
# COMPACT_ATOMS: atom_id res chain seq x y z
N MET A 1 7.75 21.64 0.45
CA MET A 1 8.08 20.71 1.55
C MET A 1 6.83 20.29 2.31
N GLU A 2 6.07 21.19 2.94
CA GLU A 2 4.82 20.83 3.65
C GLU A 2 3.75 20.26 2.69
N ARG A 3 3.50 20.93 1.56
CA ARG A 3 2.61 20.45 0.48
C ARG A 3 3.01 19.08 -0.08
N ASP A 4 4.31 18.83 -0.26
CA ASP A 4 4.81 17.56 -0.80
C ASP A 4 4.55 16.42 0.21
N LEU A 5 4.66 16.71 1.50
CA LEU A 5 4.38 15.78 2.57
C LEU A 5 2.87 15.45 2.65
N GLU A 6 2.00 16.46 2.50
CA GLU A 6 0.56 16.26 2.44
C GLU A 6 0.13 15.42 1.23
N GLN A 7 0.70 15.70 0.05
CA GLN A 7 0.44 14.91 -1.16
C GLN A 7 0.92 13.46 -0.99
N LEU A 8 2.07 13.25 -0.36
CA LEU A 8 2.58 11.93 -0.02
C LEU A 8 1.64 11.19 0.96
N HIS A 9 1.18 11.86 2.02
CA HIS A 9 0.22 11.30 2.96
C HIS A 9 -1.09 10.91 2.27
N SER A 10 -1.57 11.75 1.35
CA SER A 10 -2.75 11.45 0.53
C SER A 10 -2.55 10.21 -0.34
N ALA A 11 -1.43 10.12 -1.06
CA ALA A 11 -1.09 8.96 -1.88
C ALA A 11 -0.99 7.66 -1.07
N LEU A 12 -0.38 7.72 0.12
CA LEU A 12 -0.30 6.59 1.04
C LEU A 12 -1.68 6.16 1.56
N ASN A 13 -2.59 7.11 1.76
CA ASN A 13 -3.96 6.81 2.16
C ASN A 13 -4.73 6.12 1.03
N TYR A 14 -4.63 6.61 -0.21
CA TYR A 14 -5.21 5.93 -1.38
C TYR A 14 -4.65 4.50 -1.55
N LEU A 15 -3.35 4.31 -1.32
CA LEU A 15 -2.71 2.99 -1.38
C LEU A 15 -3.29 2.04 -0.33
N LYS A 16 -3.49 2.54 0.90
CA LYS A 16 -4.09 1.76 1.99
C LYS A 16 -5.52 1.32 1.64
N VAL A 17 -6.33 2.22 1.08
CA VAL A 17 -7.70 1.93 0.65
C VAL A 17 -7.71 0.88 -0.47
N LEU A 18 -6.89 1.08 -1.51
CA LEU A 18 -6.76 0.12 -2.62
C LEU A 18 -6.41 -1.29 -2.09
N ARG A 19 -5.41 -1.40 -1.20
CA ARG A 19 -5.03 -2.68 -0.60
C ARG A 19 -6.16 -3.33 0.19
N SER A 20 -6.90 -2.54 0.96
CA SER A 20 -8.05 -3.04 1.72
C SER A 20 -9.11 -3.63 0.78
N ASN A 21 -9.45 -2.92 -0.30
CA ASN A 21 -10.50 -3.33 -1.23
C ASN A 21 -10.07 -4.52 -2.10
N VAL A 22 -8.79 -4.60 -2.49
CA VAL A 22 -8.23 -5.81 -3.11
C VAL A 22 -8.28 -7.01 -2.15
N GLY A 23 -8.00 -6.79 -0.87
CA GLY A 23 -8.15 -7.80 0.17
C GLY A 23 -9.59 -8.34 0.27
N GLN A 24 -10.58 -7.45 0.20
CA GLN A 24 -12.00 -7.84 0.18
C GLN A 24 -12.35 -8.67 -1.06
N VAL A 25 -11.83 -8.33 -2.25
CA VAL A 25 -12.02 -9.18 -3.45
C VAL A 25 -11.49 -10.60 -3.21
N PHE A 26 -10.29 -10.73 -2.66
CA PHE A 26 -9.71 -12.05 -2.37
C PHE A 26 -10.49 -12.80 -1.30
N GLU A 27 -10.97 -12.12 -0.26
CA GLU A 27 -11.81 -12.70 0.78
C GLU A 27 -13.14 -13.20 0.20
N THR A 28 -13.83 -12.38 -0.62
CA THR A 28 -15.07 -12.76 -1.31
C THR A 28 -14.86 -13.97 -2.21
N VAL A 29 -13.80 -13.98 -3.03
CA VAL A 29 -13.49 -15.13 -3.91
C VAL A 29 -13.10 -16.38 -3.10
N SER A 30 -12.34 -16.22 -2.02
CA SER A 30 -11.91 -17.33 -1.16
C SER A 30 -13.07 -17.96 -0.39
N ASN A 31 -14.02 -17.15 0.06
CA ASN A 31 -15.24 -17.61 0.71
C ASN A 31 -16.20 -18.29 -0.29
N GLY A 32 -16.16 -17.82 -1.55
CA GLY A 32 -16.88 -18.40 -2.68
C GLY A 32 -18.40 -18.46 -2.47
N LEU A 33 -19.07 -19.25 -3.30
CA LEU A 33 -20.45 -19.64 -3.10
C LEU A 33 -20.49 -20.77 -2.07
N GLY A 34 -20.60 -20.43 -0.79
CA GLY A 34 -20.70 -21.41 0.30
C GLY A 34 -21.70 -22.54 -0.01
N ALA A 35 -21.37 -23.77 0.40
CA ALA A 35 -21.94 -25.05 -0.04
C ALA A 35 -23.45 -25.33 0.25
N ASN A 36 -24.28 -24.31 0.46
CA ASN A 36 -25.72 -24.48 0.60
C ASN A 36 -26.40 -24.54 -0.78
N HIS A 37 -26.27 -25.72 -1.38
CA HIS A 37 -26.98 -26.20 -2.56
C HIS A 37 -28.50 -25.96 -2.38
N GLY A 38 -29.10 -25.01 -3.11
CA GLY A 38 -30.55 -24.87 -3.15
C GLY A 38 -31.16 -23.47 -3.38
N GLU A 39 -30.40 -22.38 -3.30
CA GLU A 39 -30.93 -21.03 -3.61
C GLU A 39 -30.61 -20.63 -5.06
N GLU A 40 -31.63 -20.70 -5.93
CA GLU A 40 -31.58 -20.08 -7.26
C GLU A 40 -31.26 -18.58 -7.14
N GLY A 41 -30.29 -18.10 -7.92
CA GLY A 41 -29.89 -16.69 -7.94
C GLY A 41 -28.72 -16.29 -7.03
N LYS A 42 -28.22 -17.20 -6.17
CA LYS A 42 -27.00 -16.96 -5.37
C LYS A 42 -25.78 -16.65 -6.23
N GLU A 43 -25.60 -17.39 -7.32
CA GLU A 43 -24.51 -17.16 -8.28
C GLU A 43 -24.57 -15.75 -8.87
N ASN A 44 -25.75 -15.33 -9.33
CA ASN A 44 -25.94 -14.01 -9.90
C ASN A 44 -25.66 -12.91 -8.87
N LYS A 45 -26.14 -13.07 -7.62
CA LYS A 45 -25.85 -12.14 -6.53
C LYS A 45 -24.34 -12.04 -6.23
N PHE A 46 -23.65 -13.18 -6.18
CA PHE A 46 -22.21 -13.24 -6.00
C PHE A 46 -21.45 -12.56 -7.14
N MET A 47 -21.88 -12.79 -8.38
CA MET A 47 -21.28 -12.15 -9.57
C MET A 47 -21.47 -10.63 -9.56
N ILE A 48 -22.65 -10.14 -9.16
CA ILE A 48 -22.92 -8.70 -9.01
C ILE A 48 -22.02 -8.10 -7.92
N GLU A 49 -21.95 -8.72 -6.75
CA GLU A 49 -21.10 -8.26 -5.63
C GLU A 49 -19.62 -8.22 -6.04
N LEU A 50 -19.13 -9.27 -6.70
CA LEU A 50 -17.76 -9.32 -7.21
C LEU A 50 -17.51 -8.22 -8.24
N GLN A 51 -18.46 -7.96 -9.13
CA GLN A 51 -18.36 -6.90 -10.13
C GLN A 51 -18.29 -5.51 -9.47
N GLU A 52 -19.07 -5.26 -8.43
CA GLU A 52 -19.05 -4.00 -7.66
C GLU A 52 -17.69 -3.80 -6.96
N LEU A 53 -17.16 -4.86 -6.33
CA LEU A 53 -15.84 -4.83 -5.70
C LEU A 53 -14.72 -4.56 -6.73
N LEU A 54 -14.74 -5.24 -7.86
CA LEU A 54 -13.76 -5.03 -8.94
C LEU A 54 -13.86 -3.62 -9.55
N THR A 55 -15.06 -3.09 -9.70
CA THR A 55 -15.28 -1.71 -10.15
C THR A 55 -14.70 -0.71 -9.14
N THR A 56 -14.89 -0.96 -7.85
CA THR A 56 -14.31 -0.15 -6.77
C THR A 56 -12.78 -0.18 -6.80
N VAL A 57 -12.18 -1.36 -6.94
CA VAL A 57 -10.72 -1.52 -7.09
C VAL A 57 -10.20 -0.75 -8.30
N ASN A 58 -10.88 -0.80 -9.44
CA ASN A 58 -10.49 -0.06 -10.64
C ASN A 58 -10.47 1.45 -10.40
N ASN A 59 -11.49 1.98 -9.71
CA ASN A 59 -11.53 3.39 -9.33
C ASN A 59 -10.38 3.76 -8.37
N ASN A 60 -10.13 2.92 -7.35
CA ASN A 60 -9.02 3.18 -6.43
C ASN A 60 -7.65 3.13 -7.11
N LEU A 61 -7.48 2.29 -8.13
CA LEU A 61 -6.28 2.26 -8.96
C LEU A 61 -6.07 3.61 -9.67
N ARG A 62 -7.12 4.15 -10.28
CA ARG A 62 -7.06 5.47 -10.94
C ARG A 62 -6.77 6.60 -9.96
N ASP A 63 -7.36 6.55 -8.76
CA ASP A 63 -7.13 7.54 -7.71
C ASP A 63 -5.66 7.55 -7.29
N ILE A 64 -5.04 6.36 -7.12
CA ILE A 64 -3.62 6.31 -6.75
C ILE A 64 -2.71 6.72 -7.90
N GLU A 65 -2.98 6.30 -9.14
CA GLU A 65 -2.19 6.73 -10.30
C GLU A 65 -2.18 8.26 -10.42
N SER A 66 -3.35 8.89 -10.25
CA SER A 66 -3.49 10.34 -10.21
C SER A 66 -2.72 10.95 -9.04
N SER A 67 -2.90 10.43 -7.82
CA SER A 67 -2.23 10.96 -6.63
C SER A 67 -0.70 10.85 -6.72
N VAL A 68 -0.17 9.75 -7.27
CA VAL A 68 1.27 9.51 -7.44
C VAL A 68 1.86 10.42 -8.52
N SER A 69 1.12 10.65 -9.62
CA SER A 69 1.56 11.57 -10.68
C SER A 69 1.78 13.01 -10.19
N ASN A 70 1.09 13.38 -9.10
CA ASN A 70 1.21 14.69 -8.46
C ASN A 70 2.36 14.79 -7.46
N LEU A 71 3.08 13.70 -7.18
CA LEU A 71 4.22 13.71 -6.26
C LEU A 71 5.47 14.26 -6.96
N THR A 72 6.12 15.22 -6.31
CA THR A 72 7.41 15.74 -6.76
C THR A 72 8.49 14.68 -6.53
N THR A 73 9.13 14.21 -7.60
CA THR A 73 10.28 13.30 -7.48
C THR A 73 11.45 14.06 -6.84
N PRO A 74 12.05 13.55 -5.75
CA PRO A 74 13.22 14.20 -5.15
C PRO A 74 14.36 14.29 -6.16
N THR A 75 14.92 15.48 -6.34
CA THR A 75 16.08 15.71 -7.22
C THR A 75 17.36 15.22 -6.56
N GLY A 76 17.58 13.90 -6.64
CA GLY A 76 18.79 13.25 -6.16
C GLY A 76 18.59 12.46 -4.85
N PRO A 77 19.68 11.91 -4.29
CA PRO A 77 19.64 11.12 -3.07
C PRO A 77 19.03 11.94 -1.93
N PHE A 78 18.20 11.31 -1.10
CA PHE A 78 17.70 11.95 0.12
C PHE A 78 18.88 12.41 0.97
N ASN A 79 18.90 13.69 1.35
CA ASN A 79 19.89 14.19 2.29
C ASN A 79 19.51 13.71 3.69
N LEU A 80 20.09 12.58 4.09
CA LEU A 80 19.84 11.94 5.37
C LEU A 80 20.65 12.57 6.52
N GLY A 81 21.41 13.65 6.27
CA GLY A 81 22.24 14.34 7.26
C GLY A 81 23.11 13.35 8.06
N ASN A 82 23.13 13.49 9.38
CA ASN A 82 23.92 12.61 10.25
C ASN A 82 23.48 11.13 10.20
N THR A 83 22.23 10.84 9.82
CA THR A 83 21.74 9.45 9.75
C THR A 83 22.32 8.68 8.55
N SER A 84 22.90 9.37 7.56
CA SER A 84 23.66 8.72 6.48
C SER A 84 24.92 7.99 6.97
N TYR A 85 25.47 8.40 8.12
CA TYR A 85 26.68 7.81 8.71
C TYR A 85 26.37 6.70 9.72
N LEU A 86 25.09 6.35 9.93
CA LEU A 86 24.71 5.39 10.97
C LEU A 86 25.29 3.99 10.74
N SER A 87 25.50 3.61 9.47
CA SER A 87 26.17 2.36 9.09
C SER A 87 27.68 2.36 9.36
N GLN A 88 28.27 3.54 9.60
CA GLN A 88 29.70 3.71 9.89
C GLN A 88 29.97 3.87 11.39
N GLU A 89 28.91 4.00 12.20
CA GLU A 89 29.03 4.25 13.63
C GLU A 89 29.33 2.94 14.37
N THR A 90 30.36 2.93 15.22
CA THR A 90 30.86 1.73 15.91
C THR A 90 30.32 1.58 17.33
N THR A 91 29.68 2.63 17.85
CA THR A 91 29.13 2.64 19.22
C THR A 91 27.70 2.10 19.26
N GLN A 92 27.45 1.15 20.17
CA GLN A 92 26.19 0.41 20.24
C GLN A 92 24.97 1.30 20.56
N GLU A 93 25.15 2.34 21.38
CA GLU A 93 24.07 3.30 21.71
C GLU A 93 23.58 4.06 20.48
N ARG A 94 24.48 4.43 19.56
CA ARG A 94 24.12 5.11 18.32
C ARG A 94 23.61 4.14 17.25
N GLN A 95 24.03 2.87 17.27
CA GLN A 95 23.44 1.81 16.43
C GLN A 95 22.03 1.38 16.88
N SER A 96 21.58 1.74 18.08
CA SER A 96 20.27 1.31 18.62
C SER A 96 19.08 1.64 17.71
N LEU A 97 19.19 2.72 16.93
CA LEU A 97 18.19 3.14 15.95
C LEU A 97 18.37 2.50 14.56
N TYR A 98 19.55 1.94 14.27
CA TYR A 98 19.88 1.38 12.96
C TYR A 98 18.94 0.24 12.58
N SER A 99 18.68 -0.69 13.49
CA SER A 99 17.79 -1.83 13.22
C SER A 99 16.35 -1.38 12.93
N GLN A 100 15.85 -0.40 13.66
CA GLN A 100 14.51 0.16 13.48
C GLN A 100 14.39 0.92 12.15
N LEU A 101 15.39 1.73 11.81
CA LEU A 101 15.46 2.45 10.53
C LEU A 101 15.58 1.51 9.33
N VAL A 102 16.45 0.49 9.43
CA VAL A 102 16.60 -0.54 8.40
C VAL A 102 15.31 -1.34 8.23
N ASN A 103 14.62 -1.67 9.32
CA ASN A 103 13.33 -2.37 9.24
C ASN A 103 12.24 -1.49 8.64
N SER A 104 12.20 -0.19 8.98
CA SER A 104 11.31 0.78 8.35
C SER A 104 11.59 0.90 6.85
N TYR A 105 12.86 1.08 6.46
CA TYR A 105 13.28 1.11 5.06
C TYR A 105 12.91 -0.17 4.32
N ARG A 106 13.21 -1.36 4.88
CA ARG A 106 12.86 -2.66 4.28
C ARG A 106 11.36 -2.88 4.17
N TRP A 107 10.57 -2.37 5.10
CA TRP A 107 9.10 -2.43 5.00
C TRP A 107 8.60 -1.57 3.84
N THR A 108 9.15 -0.36 3.69
CA THR A 108 8.87 0.53 2.55
C THR A 108 9.36 -0.05 1.22
N ASP A 109 10.49 -0.76 1.23
CA ASP A 109 11.07 -1.40 0.05
C ASP A 109 10.31 -2.67 -0.37
N LYS A 110 9.84 -3.48 0.59
CA LYS A 110 8.93 -4.61 0.30
C LYS A 110 7.60 -4.15 -0.30
N VAL A 111 7.16 -2.93 0.03
CA VAL A 111 6.02 -2.26 -0.61
C VAL A 111 6.34 -1.87 -2.07
N ASN A 112 7.61 -1.63 -2.43
CA ASN A 112 8.06 -1.34 -3.79
C ASN A 112 8.40 -2.61 -4.62
N VAL A 113 8.73 -3.74 -4.00
CA VAL A 113 9.19 -4.97 -4.69
C VAL A 113 8.10 -6.07 -4.78
N SER A 114 6.95 -5.91 -4.11
CA SER A 114 5.81 -6.84 -4.25
C SER A 114 4.80 -6.42 -5.33
N GLY A 115 5.25 -5.65 -6.32
CA GLY A 115 4.51 -5.33 -7.54
C GLY A 115 5.05 -6.13 -8.72
#